data_AF-A0A059C8Z5-F1
#
_entry.id   AF-A0A059C8Z5-F1
#
_cell.length_a   1.000
_cell.length_b   1.000
_cell.length_c   1.000
_cell.angle_alpha   90.00
_cell.angle_beta   90.00
_cell.angle_gamma   90.00
#
_symmetry.space_group_name_H-M   'P 1'
#
loop_
_entity.id
_entity.type
_entity.pdbx_description
1 polymer ?
#
loop_
_entity_poly.entity_id
_entity_poly.type
_entity_poly.pdbx_seq_one_letter_code
_entity_poly.pdbx_strand_id
1 'polypeptide(L)'
;MNRIEDSQLCIDANTVRESITQTPKIKPKQLQINVLDVTKLEVVPLVDRGKLHFELHSLKNMLPNVIVKGIKTVERAVVNKGKEKYKDKEGKVKEGGV
;
A
#
# COMPACT_ATOMS: atom_id res chain seq x y z
N MET A 1 3.45 -22.60 6.40
CA MET A 1 3.76 -21.16 6.36
C MET A 1 2.64 -20.43 5.65
N ASN A 2 2.23 -19.27 6.18
CA ASN A 2 1.12 -18.49 5.65
C ASN A 2 1.54 -17.88 4.31
N ARG A 3 0.91 -18.29 3.20
CA ARG A 3 1.18 -17.82 1.82
C ARG A 3 1.33 -16.30 1.68
N ILE A 4 0.70 -15.52 2.56
CA ILE A 4 0.72 -14.05 2.57
C ILE A 4 2.11 -13.52 2.99
N GLU A 5 2.74 -14.15 3.98
CA GLU A 5 4.08 -13.81 4.45
C GLU A 5 5.11 -14.18 3.38
N ASP A 6 4.98 -15.38 2.80
CA ASP A 6 5.85 -15.86 1.71
C ASP A 6 5.72 -15.00 0.44
N SER A 7 4.54 -14.44 0.17
CA SER A 7 4.30 -13.55 -0.98
C SER A 7 4.78 -12.11 -0.75
N GLN A 8 5.37 -11.81 0.41
CA GLN A 8 5.69 -10.46 0.85
C GLN A 8 4.49 -9.52 0.71
N LEU A 9 3.24 -9.98 0.88
CA LEU A 9 2.06 -9.12 0.75
C LEU A 9 1.68 -8.48 2.08
N CYS A 10 2.37 -8.84 3.16
CA CYS A 10 2.16 -8.22 4.46
C CYS A 10 2.48 -6.72 4.41
N ILE A 11 1.66 -5.97 5.14
CA ILE A 11 1.82 -4.55 5.40
C ILE A 11 1.84 -4.42 6.91
N ASP A 12 2.78 -3.64 7.43
CA ASP A 12 2.86 -3.28 8.84
C ASP A 12 2.83 -1.75 9.00
N ALA A 13 2.66 -1.31 10.25
CA ALA A 13 2.62 0.10 10.59
C ALA A 13 3.91 0.86 10.21
N ASN A 14 5.06 0.18 10.14
CA ASN A 14 6.33 0.78 9.72
C ASN A 14 6.32 1.10 8.22
N THR A 15 5.89 0.14 7.41
CA THR A 15 5.73 0.29 5.96
C THR A 15 4.74 1.41 5.66
N VAL A 16 3.61 1.45 6.37
CA VAL A 16 2.62 2.52 6.22
C VAL A 16 3.20 3.89 6.58
N ARG A 17 3.96 3.99 7.68
CA ARG A 17 4.64 5.23 8.09
C ARG A 17 5.59 5.74 7.00
N GLU A 18 6.37 4.86 6.41
CA GLU A 18 7.29 5.22 5.32
C GLU A 18 6.52 5.74 4.10
N SER A 19 5.45 5.06 3.69
CA SER A 19 4.63 5.49 2.55
C SER A 19 3.95 6.84 2.78
N ILE A 20 3.47 7.10 3.99
CA ILE A 20 2.92 8.41 4.38
C ILE A 20 4.00 9.49 4.26
N THR A 21 5.21 9.21 4.73
CA THR A 21 6.35 10.15 4.71
C THR A 21 6.83 10.46 3.29
N GLN A 22 6.79 9.47 2.39
CA GLN A 22 7.21 9.62 0.99
C GLN A 22 6.15 10.28 0.11
N THR A 23 4.89 10.38 0.56
CA THR A 23 3.81 10.94 -0.23
C THR A 23 4.01 12.45 -0.41
N PRO A 24 4.20 12.98 -1.63
CA PRO A 24 4.60 14.38 -1.86
C PRO A 24 3.62 15.44 -1.32
N LYS A 25 2.35 15.06 -1.18
CA LYS A 25 1.28 15.95 -0.68
C LYS A 25 1.26 16.06 0.85
N ILE A 26 1.95 15.15 1.56
CA ILE A 26 2.01 15.10 3.01
C ILE A 26 3.33 15.74 3.42
N LYS A 27 3.29 16.86 4.14
CA LYS A 27 4.51 17.55 4.59
C LYS A 27 5.06 16.85 5.85
N PRO A 28 6.18 16.09 5.77
CA PRO A 28 6.63 15.28 6.89
C PRO A 28 7.08 16.10 8.10
N LYS A 29 7.55 17.34 7.87
CA LYS A 29 7.99 18.24 8.94
C LYS A 29 6.84 18.76 9.83
N GLN A 30 5.60 18.61 9.38
CA GLN A 30 4.42 19.10 10.09
C GLN A 30 3.64 17.97 10.76
N LEU A 31 4.10 16.72 10.64
CA LEU A 31 3.42 15.55 11.17
C LEU A 31 4.40 14.71 11.98
N GLN A 32 4.01 14.37 13.19
CA GLN A 32 4.67 13.36 14.00
C GLN A 32 3.91 12.04 13.82
N ILE A 33 4.60 11.00 13.32
CA ILE A 33 4.01 9.68 13.12
C ILE A 33 4.64 8.72 14.13
N ASN A 34 3.85 8.23 15.07
CA ASN A 34 4.27 7.28 16.09
C ASN A 34 3.72 5.89 15.74
N VAL A 35 4.57 4.88 15.74
CA VAL A 35 4.13 3.48 15.61
C VAL A 35 3.89 2.95 17.01
N LEU A 36 2.63 2.61 17.32
CA LEU A 36 2.24 2.09 18.63
C LEU A 36 2.37 0.57 18.69
N ASP A 37 2.06 -0.08 17.58
CA ASP A 37 2.12 -1.54 17.42
C ASP A 37 2.28 -1.89 15.93
N VAL A 38 2.56 -3.15 15.60
CA VAL A 38 2.70 -3.66 14.23
C VAL A 38 1.48 -3.34 13.36
N THR A 39 0.30 -3.26 13.97
CA THR A 39 -0.97 -2.99 13.26
C THR A 39 -1.50 -1.57 13.46
N LYS A 40 -0.87 -0.75 14.31
CA LYS A 40 -1.41 0.54 14.75
C LYS A 40 -0.36 1.65 14.70
N LEU A 41 -0.72 2.73 14.01
CA LEU A 41 0.05 3.97 13.99
C LEU A 41 -0.82 5.16 14.37
N GLU A 42 -0.18 6.19 14.90
CA GLU A 42 -0.77 7.46 15.27
C GLU A 42 -0.14 8.57 14.44
N VAL A 43 -0.96 9.46 13.89
CA VAL A 43 -0.53 10.63 13.13
C VAL A 43 -0.96 11.89 13.88
N VAL A 44 0.01 12.63 14.40
CA VAL A 44 -0.22 13.86 15.17
C VAL A 44 0.27 15.06 14.37
N PRO A 45 -0.61 15.99 13.99
CA PRO A 45 -0.20 17.23 13.34
C PRO A 45 0.45 18.21 14.32
N LEU A 46 1.64 18.69 13.97
CA LEU A 46 2.42 19.70 14.71
C LEU A 46 2.01 21.11 14.24
N VAL A 47 0.75 21.48 14.48
CA VAL A 47 0.17 22.77 14.07
C VAL A 47 -0.48 23.49 15.24
N ASP A 48 -0.59 24.81 15.13
CA ASP A 48 -1.28 25.63 16.13
C ASP A 48 -2.75 25.21 16.31
N ARG A 49 -3.26 25.37 17.53
CA ARG A 49 -4.65 25.01 17.89
C ARG A 49 -5.70 25.62 16.95
N GLY A 50 -5.48 26.84 16.46
CA GLY A 50 -6.41 27.52 15.55
C GLY A 50 -6.54 26.87 14.16
N LYS A 51 -5.53 26.10 13.72
CA LYS A 51 -5.52 25.41 12.42
C LYS A 51 -5.71 23.90 12.54
N LEU A 52 -5.68 23.36 13.75
CA LEU A 52 -5.75 21.92 14.04
C LEU A 52 -6.97 21.25 13.41
N HIS A 53 -8.15 21.87 13.51
CA HIS A 53 -9.38 21.31 12.92
C HIS A 53 -9.28 21.11 11.40
N PHE A 54 -8.76 22.11 10.69
CA PHE A 54 -8.59 22.04 9.23
C PHE A 54 -7.53 21.03 8.84
N GLU A 55 -6.42 20.96 9.58
CA GLU A 55 -5.35 20.00 9.31
C GLU A 55 -5.82 18.57 9.53
N LEU A 56 -6.54 18.29 10.62
CA LEU A 56 -7.13 16.97 10.87
C LEU A 56 -8.15 16.59 9.79
N HIS A 57 -8.96 17.55 9.33
CA HIS A 57 -9.90 17.31 8.23
C HIS A 57 -9.17 16.99 6.91
N SER A 58 -8.11 17.73 6.60
CA SER A 58 -7.25 17.49 5.43
C SER A 58 -6.60 16.10 5.49
N LEU A 59 -6.00 15.75 6.64
CA LEU A 59 -5.39 14.43 6.87
C LEU A 59 -6.38 13.29 6.71
N LYS A 60 -7.59 13.43 7.28
CA LYS A 60 -8.66 12.43 7.15
C LYS A 60 -8.98 12.13 5.69
N ASN A 61 -8.98 13.14 4.83
CA ASN A 61 -9.29 12.98 3.41
C ASN A 61 -8.07 12.50 2.59
N MET A 62 -6.84 12.81 3.04
CA MET A 62 -5.63 12.47 2.29
C MET A 62 -5.10 11.07 2.59
N LEU A 63 -5.11 10.64 3.86
CA LEU A 63 -4.53 9.37 4.30
C LEU A 63 -5.09 8.14 3.55
N PRO A 64 -6.40 8.02 3.26
CA PRO A 64 -6.93 6.87 2.51
C PRO A 64 -6.38 6.75 1.08
N ASN A 65 -5.83 7.83 0.53
CA ASN A 65 -5.27 7.86 -0.83
C ASN A 65 -3.78 7.52 -0.88
N VAL A 66 -3.14 7.26 0.26
CA VAL A 66 -1.72 6.87 0.32
C VAL A 66 -1.59 5.41 -0.14
N ILE A 67 -0.79 5.19 -1.18
CA ILE A 67 -0.46 3.86 -1.66
C ILE A 67 0.68 3.33 -0.80
N VAL A 68 0.41 2.27 -0.04
CA VAL A 68 1.41 1.65 0.84
C VAL A 68 2.22 0.59 0.11
N LYS A 69 1.56 -0.16 -0.78
CA LYS A 69 2.18 -1.24 -1.56
C LYS A 69 1.43 -1.43 -2.87
N GLY A 70 2.16 -1.61 -3.96
CA GLY A 70 1.59 -1.87 -5.29
C GLY A 70 2.02 -0.86 -6.35
N ILE A 71 1.35 -0.91 -7.49
CA ILE A 71 1.66 -0.09 -8.67
C ILE A 71 0.56 0.96 -8.82
N LYS A 72 0.93 2.24 -8.79
CA LYS A 72 -0.01 3.38 -8.80
C LYS A 72 -0.97 3.41 -10.00
N THR A 73 -0.57 2.83 -11.13
CA THR A 73 -1.36 2.82 -12.37
C THR A 73 -2.30 1.63 -12.47
N VAL A 74 -2.17 0.62 -11.60
CA VAL A 74 -2.97 -0.60 -11.64
C VAL A 74 -4.05 -0.53 -10.57
N GLU A 75 -5.30 -0.50 -11.00
CA GLU A 75 -6.45 -0.49 -10.08
C GLU A 75 -6.75 -1.88 -9.52
N ARG A 76 -6.77 -2.90 -10.39
CA ARG A 76 -6.99 -4.29 -10.00
C ARG A 76 -6.25 -5.25 -10.94
N ALA A 77 -5.77 -6.35 -10.37
CA ALA A 77 -5.31 -7.50 -11.14
C ALA A 77 -6.34 -8.64 -11.00
N VAL A 78 -6.69 -9.27 -12.12
CA VAL A 78 -7.59 -10.44 -12.14
C VAL A 78 -6.79 -11.63 -12.63
N VAL A 79 -6.68 -12.66 -11.79
CA VAL A 79 -6.07 -13.93 -12.18
C VAL A 79 -7.14 -14.75 -12.88
N ASN A 80 -7.09 -14.78 -14.22
CA ASN A 80 -7.98 -15.62 -15.00
C ASN A 80 -7.36 -17.02 -15.14
N LYS A 81 -8.12 -18.08 -14.86
CA LYS A 81 -7.73 -19.46 -15.20
C LYS A 81 -7.95 -19.66 -16.70
N GLY A 82 -7.11 -19.04 -17.52
CA GLY A 82 -7.06 -19.36 -18.94
C GLY A 82 -6.40 -20.72 -19.14
N LYS A 83 -6.82 -21.48 -20.17
CA LYS A 83 -6.10 -22.70 -20.60
C LYS A 83 -4.64 -22.35 -20.80
N GLU A 84 -3.79 -22.97 -20.00
CA GLU A 84 -2.41 -22.58 -19.85
C GLU A 84 -1.67 -22.96 -21.13
N LYS A 85 -1.30 -21.96 -21.93
CA LYS A 85 -0.51 -22.16 -23.15
C LYS A 85 0.96 -22.13 -22.79
N TYR A 86 1.50 -23.28 -22.41
CA TYR A 86 2.94 -23.42 -22.20
C TYR A 86 3.64 -23.65 -23.53
N LYS A 87 4.78 -22.98 -23.74
CA LYS A 87 5.73 -23.33 -24.78
C LYS A 87 6.64 -24.43 -24.25
N ASP A 88 6.66 -25.57 -24.93
CA ASP A 88 7.66 -26.60 -24.65
C ASP A 88 9.07 -26.12 -25.08
N LYS A 89 10.11 -26.89 -24.72
CA LYS A 89 11.52 -26.57 -25.04
C LYS A 89 11.80 -26.51 -26.55
N GLU A 90 10.83 -26.88 -27.39
CA GLU A 90 10.87 -26.86 -28.85
C GLU A 90 10.04 -25.71 -29.45
N GLY A 91 9.46 -24.84 -28.61
CA GLY A 91 8.71 -23.66 -29.02
C GLY A 91 7.27 -23.91 -29.47
N LYS A 92 6.74 -25.13 -29.32
CA LYS A 92 5.35 -25.46 -29.67
C LYS A 92 4.41 -25.10 -28.52
N VAL A 93 3.31 -24.43 -28.87
CA VAL A 93 2.30 -23.99 -27.92
C VAL A 93 1.29 -25.13 -27.72
N LYS A 94 1.16 -25.64 -26.49
CA LYS A 94 0.14 -26.65 -26.13
C LYS A 94 -0.83 -26.08 -25.11
N GLU A 95 -2.12 -26.39 -25.26
CA GLU A 95 -3.17 -25.99 -24.30
C GLU A 95 -3.25 -27.02 -23.17
N GLY A 96 -2.89 -26.61 -21.95
CA GLY A 96 -3.21 -27.35 -20.73
C GLY A 96 -4.68 -27.14 -20.37
N GLY A 97 -5.45 -28.22 -20.36
CA GLY A 97 -6.85 -28.21 -19.90
C GLY A 97 -6.98 -28.84 -18.52
N VAL A 98 -7.56 -28.08 -17.58
CA VAL A 98 -8.51 -28.55 -16.54
C VAL A 98 -9.47 -27.41 -16.25
#